data_AF-A0A524M2R4-F1
#
_entry.id   AF-A0A524M2R4-F1
#
_cell.length_a   1.000
_cell.length_b   1.000
_cell.length_c   1.000
_cell.angle_alpha   90.00
_cell.angle_beta   90.00
_cell.angle_gamma   90.00
#
_symmetry.space_group_name_H-M   'P 1'
#
loop_
_entity.id
_entity.type
_entity.pdbx_description
1 polymer ?
#
loop_
_entity_poly.entity_id
_entity_poly.type
_entity_poly.pdbx_seq_one_letter_code
_entity_poly.pdbx_strand_id
1 'polypeptide(L)'
;EGAGALAIHYFERVVQGYADVISKGISTRQRALTQLVDLAPDAERRARCYEILIDEYGDRMDRGLLYYRLGNTYEELGQWDAAIAAFRQFANHPESSIPGEPNAHRTITDRIKFYDSSKDWTVATAEDLRRVITWAIANKDSRTLLRYQSDVSFFTRSWEQDFEDPNATPMWDLGELLRNSRRIYVDPELAVDTEGDEAYLYTYNWGGLRIRTWYLYFRRVYFPADPEIHGTWEWAGIYLGERL
;
A
#
# COMPACT_ATOMS: atom_id res chain seq x y z
N GLU A 1 -19.20 30.36 -2.07
CA GLU A 1 -18.12 30.01 -3.02
C GLU A 1 -17.06 31.09 -3.25
N GLY A 2 -17.35 32.40 -3.17
CA GLY A 2 -16.37 33.45 -3.51
C GLY A 2 -15.18 33.69 -2.56
N ALA A 3 -15.28 33.36 -1.27
CA ALA A 3 -14.24 33.69 -0.29
C ALA A 3 -12.96 32.81 -0.42
N GLY A 4 -13.12 31.52 -0.74
CA GLY A 4 -11.99 30.59 -0.90
C GLY A 4 -11.17 30.88 -2.16
N ALA A 5 -11.83 31.12 -3.29
CA ALA A 5 -11.15 31.50 -4.53
C ALA A 5 -10.37 32.82 -4.38
N LEU A 6 -10.92 33.78 -3.64
CA LEU A 6 -10.24 35.04 -3.34
C LEU A 6 -9.02 34.83 -2.43
N ALA A 7 -9.13 33.97 -1.41
CA ALA A 7 -8.02 33.63 -0.52
C ALA A 7 -6.85 32.97 -1.27
N ILE A 8 -7.14 32.00 -2.15
CA ILE A 8 -6.14 31.37 -3.03
C ILE A 8 -5.41 32.43 -3.85
N HIS A 9 -6.15 33.33 -4.52
CA HIS A 9 -5.55 34.39 -5.33
C HIS A 9 -4.61 35.31 -4.54
N TYR A 10 -4.98 35.66 -3.30
CA TYR A 10 -4.12 36.45 -2.42
C TYR A 10 -2.85 35.70 -2.01
N PHE A 11 -2.96 34.43 -1.63
CA PHE A 11 -1.78 33.66 -1.26
C PHE A 11 -0.85 33.40 -2.44
N GLU A 12 -1.37 33.14 -3.65
CA GLU A 12 -0.55 33.03 -4.86
C GLU A 12 0.26 34.30 -5.11
N ARG A 13 -0.36 35.47 -4.97
CA ARG A 13 0.34 36.75 -5.07
C ARG A 13 1.45 36.90 -4.03
N VAL A 14 1.20 36.48 -2.79
CA VAL A 14 2.23 36.47 -1.72
C VAL A 14 3.41 35.57 -2.10
N VAL A 15 3.14 34.39 -2.67
CA VAL A 15 4.18 33.43 -3.04
C VAL A 15 5.02 33.87 -4.23
N GLN A 16 4.42 34.53 -5.23
CA GLN A 16 5.09 34.87 -6.49
C GLN A 16 5.56 36.32 -6.61
N GLY A 17 4.90 37.25 -5.89
CA GLY A 17 4.97 38.69 -6.21
C GLY A 17 5.62 39.56 -5.14
N TYR A 18 5.94 39.03 -3.96
CA TYR A 18 6.47 39.82 -2.85
C TYR A 18 7.72 39.18 -2.25
N ALA A 19 8.67 40.02 -1.83
CA ALA A 19 9.82 39.59 -1.04
C ALA A 19 9.33 38.97 0.27
N ASP A 20 9.97 37.88 0.70
CA ASP A 20 9.54 37.18 1.91
C ASP A 20 9.72 38.05 3.16
N VAL A 21 8.66 38.16 3.95
CA VAL A 21 8.64 38.92 5.20
C VAL A 21 8.57 37.96 6.35
N ILE A 22 9.54 38.04 7.26
CA ILE A 22 9.56 37.24 8.49
C ILE A 22 8.77 37.99 9.56
N SER A 23 7.64 37.41 10.00
CA SER A 23 6.83 37.94 11.09
C SER A 23 6.82 36.95 12.25
N LYS A 24 7.27 37.40 13.43
CA LYS A 24 7.40 36.57 14.64
C LYS A 24 8.21 35.27 14.41
N GLY A 25 9.26 35.34 13.59
CA GLY A 25 10.12 34.21 13.25
C GLY A 25 9.57 33.25 12.18
N ILE A 26 8.36 33.50 11.67
CA ILE A 26 7.74 32.68 10.63
C ILE A 26 7.69 33.47 9.31
N SER A 27 8.08 32.82 8.22
CA SER A 27 8.00 33.36 6.87
C SER A 27 6.52 33.55 6.46
N THR A 28 6.19 34.73 5.95
CA THR A 28 4.84 35.01 5.44
C THR A 28 4.57 34.17 4.19
N ARG A 29 5.60 33.94 3.36
CA ARG A 29 5.52 33.04 2.20
C ARG A 29 5.28 31.59 2.61
N GLN A 30 6.00 31.08 3.62
CA GLN A 30 5.77 29.75 4.18
C GLN A 30 4.33 29.58 4.65
N ARG A 31 3.78 30.56 5.39
CA ARG A 31 2.37 30.51 5.83
C ARG A 31 1.41 30.50 4.65
N ALA A 32 1.66 31.33 3.64
CA ALA A 32 0.84 31.37 2.44
C ALA A 32 0.86 30.02 1.70
N LEU A 33 2.02 29.38 1.57
CA LEU A 33 2.16 28.05 0.98
C LEU A 33 1.38 26.98 1.74
N THR A 34 1.48 26.95 3.08
CA THR A 34 0.71 26.00 3.89
C THR A 34 -0.80 26.20 3.72
N GLN A 35 -1.28 27.45 3.73
CA GLN A 35 -2.70 27.73 3.50
C GLN A 35 -3.14 27.38 2.07
N LEU A 36 -2.28 27.58 1.07
CA LEU A 36 -2.56 27.18 -0.31
C LEU A 36 -2.73 25.67 -0.43
N VAL A 37 -1.90 24.89 0.23
CA VAL A 37 -2.02 23.42 0.23
C VAL A 37 -3.39 22.97 0.76
N ASP A 38 -3.87 23.60 1.83
CA ASP A 38 -5.14 23.24 2.47
C ASP A 38 -6.37 23.71 1.66
N LEU A 39 -6.25 24.83 0.95
CA LEU A 39 -7.36 25.48 0.26
C LEU A 39 -7.43 25.17 -1.25
N ALA A 40 -6.30 24.85 -1.88
CA ALA A 40 -6.26 24.64 -3.32
C ALA A 40 -6.92 23.30 -3.68
N PRO A 41 -7.96 23.30 -4.52
CA PRO A 41 -8.60 22.07 -4.98
C PRO A 41 -7.72 21.32 -5.99
N ASP A 42 -6.82 22.03 -6.66
CA ASP A 42 -5.97 21.53 -7.74
C ASP A 42 -4.69 20.86 -7.22
N ALA A 43 -4.52 19.58 -7.58
CA ALA A 43 -3.38 18.78 -7.16
C ALA A 43 -2.04 19.31 -7.72
N GLU A 44 -2.02 19.89 -8.93
CA GLU A 44 -0.78 20.45 -9.49
C GLU A 44 -0.27 21.63 -8.66
N ARG A 45 -1.18 22.52 -8.23
CA ARG A 45 -0.84 23.61 -7.32
C ARG A 45 -0.34 23.09 -5.97
N ARG A 46 -0.99 22.08 -5.39
CA ARG A 46 -0.55 21.48 -4.13
C ARG A 46 0.86 20.88 -4.25
N ALA A 47 1.13 20.13 -5.32
CA ALA A 47 2.45 19.53 -5.58
C ALA A 47 3.55 20.60 -5.63
N ARG A 48 3.35 21.67 -6.43
CA ARG A 48 4.28 22.81 -6.50
C ARG A 48 4.50 23.47 -5.14
N CYS A 49 3.45 23.61 -4.33
CA CYS A 49 3.60 24.19 -3.00
C CYS A 49 4.43 23.30 -2.08
N TYR A 50 4.23 21.97 -2.11
CA TYR A 50 5.04 21.03 -1.35
C TYR A 50 6.50 21.03 -1.78
N GLU A 51 6.79 21.06 -3.08
CA GLU A 51 8.16 21.17 -3.61
C GLU A 51 8.88 22.40 -3.02
N ILE A 52 8.24 23.57 -3.05
CA ILE A 52 8.80 24.81 -2.48
C ILE A 52 8.96 24.68 -0.96
N LEU A 53 7.98 24.10 -0.26
CA LEU A 53 8.05 23.90 1.19
C LEU A 53 9.22 22.99 1.59
N ILE A 54 9.49 21.93 0.83
CA ILE A 54 10.58 20.99 1.06
C ILE A 54 11.93 21.67 0.81
N ASP A 55 12.06 22.38 -0.32
CA ASP A 55 13.32 23.00 -0.74
C ASP A 55 13.71 24.19 0.14
N GLU A 56 12.78 25.13 0.37
CA GLU A 56 13.08 26.40 1.05
C GLU A 56 12.88 26.33 2.57
N TYR A 57 11.99 25.46 3.06
CA TYR A 57 11.56 25.45 4.47
C TYR A 57 11.69 24.09 5.15
N GLY A 58 12.23 23.07 4.47
CA GLY A 58 12.31 21.70 4.97
C GLY A 58 13.07 21.57 6.29
N ASP A 59 14.10 22.38 6.54
CA ASP A 59 14.86 22.35 7.81
C ASP A 59 14.04 22.81 9.03
N ARG A 60 12.93 23.51 8.80
CA ARG A 60 12.06 24.08 9.86
C ARG A 60 10.74 23.33 9.99
N MET A 61 10.54 22.30 9.18
CA MET A 61 9.30 21.53 9.08
C MET A 61 9.59 20.03 9.13
N ASP A 62 8.55 19.23 9.31
CA ASP A 62 8.68 17.78 9.18
C ASP A 62 8.79 17.42 7.68
N ARG A 63 10.03 17.16 7.21
CA ARG A 63 10.30 16.78 5.81
C ARG A 63 9.59 15.50 5.41
N GLY A 64 9.58 14.48 6.26
CA GLY A 64 8.90 13.23 5.94
C GLY A 64 7.41 13.43 5.75
N LEU A 65 6.75 14.22 6.60
CA LEU A 65 5.34 14.57 6.39
C LEU A 65 5.11 15.30 5.05
N LEU A 66 6.00 16.22 4.67
CA LEU A 66 5.90 16.92 3.38
C LEU A 66 6.09 15.96 2.20
N TYR A 67 7.08 15.07 2.24
CA TYR A 67 7.31 14.06 1.20
C TYR A 67 6.16 13.06 1.09
N TYR A 68 5.60 12.62 2.21
CA TYR A 68 4.42 11.76 2.24
C TYR A 68 3.23 12.40 1.51
N ARG A 69 2.95 13.67 1.84
CA ARG A 69 1.86 14.43 1.20
C ARG A 69 2.12 14.73 -0.27
N LEU A 70 3.38 15.04 -0.64
CA LEU A 70 3.78 15.22 -2.03
C LEU A 70 3.58 13.93 -2.83
N GLY A 71 3.99 12.78 -2.28
CA GLY A 71 3.77 11.47 -2.89
C GLY A 71 2.30 11.22 -3.20
N ASN A 72 1.42 11.38 -2.22
CA ASN A 72 -0.04 11.25 -2.41
C ASN A 72 -0.57 12.23 -3.48
N THR A 73 -0.07 13.47 -3.49
CA THR A 73 -0.49 14.47 -4.48
C THR A 73 -0.08 14.08 -5.91
N TYR A 74 1.10 13.49 -6.08
CA TYR A 74 1.51 12.97 -7.39
C TYR A 74 0.67 11.77 -7.83
N GLU A 75 0.18 10.94 -6.91
CA GLU A 75 -0.75 9.86 -7.25
C GLU A 75 -2.10 10.38 -7.73
N GLU A 76 -2.63 11.42 -7.10
CA GLU A 76 -3.84 12.11 -7.57
C GLU A 76 -3.67 12.65 -9.01
N LEU A 77 -2.44 13.02 -9.38
CA LEU A 77 -2.07 13.47 -10.71
C LEU A 77 -1.76 12.32 -11.69
N GLY A 78 -1.76 11.06 -11.23
CA GLY A 78 -1.33 9.90 -12.00
C GLY A 78 0.17 9.89 -12.33
N GLN A 79 0.99 10.67 -11.61
CA GLN A 79 2.44 10.76 -11.79
C GLN A 79 3.15 9.74 -10.89
N TRP A 80 2.95 8.45 -11.20
CA TRP A 80 3.36 7.34 -10.33
C TRP A 80 4.85 7.30 -10.02
N ASP A 81 5.71 7.57 -11.00
CA ASP A 81 7.17 7.57 -10.81
C ASP A 81 7.61 8.68 -9.83
N ALA A 82 6.99 9.86 -9.96
CA ALA A 82 7.23 10.98 -9.06
C ALA A 82 6.69 10.70 -7.65
N ALA A 83 5.52 10.05 -7.55
CA ALA A 83 4.95 9.62 -6.28
C ALA A 83 5.89 8.67 -5.54
N ILE A 84 6.39 7.63 -6.22
CA ILE A 84 7.33 6.67 -5.63
C ILE A 84 8.66 7.32 -5.27
N ALA A 85 9.16 8.26 -6.08
CA ALA A 85 10.35 9.03 -5.73
C ALA A 85 10.15 9.85 -4.44
N ALA A 86 9.01 10.51 -4.28
CA ALA A 86 8.66 11.24 -3.06
C ALA A 86 8.50 10.29 -1.85
N PHE A 87 7.85 9.14 -2.04
CA PHE A 87 7.72 8.12 -1.00
C PHE A 87 9.05 7.53 -0.55
N ARG A 88 10.02 7.35 -1.45
CA ARG A 88 11.39 6.96 -1.07
C ARG A 88 12.06 8.02 -0.20
N GLN A 89 11.82 9.29 -0.47
CA GLN A 89 12.30 10.36 0.41
C GLN A 89 11.61 10.32 1.77
N PHE A 90 10.30 10.09 1.82
CA PHE A 90 9.59 9.87 3.09
C PHE A 90 10.17 8.70 3.90
N ALA A 91 10.50 7.58 3.25
CA ALA A 91 11.11 6.41 3.91
C ALA A 91 12.49 6.71 4.53
N ASN A 92 13.19 7.77 4.08
CA ASN A 92 14.44 8.23 4.70
C ASN A 92 14.21 9.05 5.99
N HIS A 93 12.95 9.29 6.38
CA HIS A 93 12.54 10.05 7.57
C HIS A 93 11.67 9.21 8.52
N PRO A 94 12.22 8.14 9.14
CA PRO A 94 11.46 7.25 10.03
C PRO A 94 10.92 7.94 11.29
N GLU A 95 11.48 9.09 11.67
CA GLU A 95 11.03 9.91 12.80
C GLU A 95 9.71 10.65 12.53
N SER A 96 9.36 10.85 11.26
CA SER A 96 8.17 11.59 10.86
C SER A 96 6.90 10.83 11.21
N SER A 97 5.96 11.51 11.86
CA SER A 97 4.66 10.95 12.22
C SER A 97 3.58 11.50 11.30
N ILE A 98 2.75 10.63 10.75
CA ILE A 98 1.64 11.02 9.88
C ILE A 98 0.34 11.01 10.69
N PRO A 99 -0.26 12.19 10.99
CA PRO A 99 -1.48 12.25 11.76
C PRO A 99 -2.62 11.48 11.09
N GLY A 100 -3.27 10.59 11.84
CA GLY A 100 -4.38 9.75 11.34
C GLY A 100 -3.93 8.48 10.62
N GLU A 101 -2.63 8.32 10.32
CA GLU A 101 -2.08 7.19 9.56
C GLU A 101 -0.92 6.55 10.33
N PRO A 102 -1.20 5.82 11.44
CA PRO A 102 -0.15 5.25 12.31
C PRO A 102 0.80 4.29 11.57
N ASN A 103 0.32 3.67 10.48
CA ASN A 103 1.07 2.69 9.69
C ASN A 103 1.66 3.24 8.38
N ALA A 104 1.67 4.57 8.19
CA ALA A 104 2.14 5.18 6.95
C ALA A 104 3.51 4.66 6.50
N HIS A 105 4.47 4.53 7.41
CA HIS A 105 5.81 4.00 7.09
C HIS A 105 5.78 2.58 6.53
N ARG A 106 5.02 1.67 7.16
CA ARG A 106 4.88 0.29 6.69
C ARG A 106 4.18 0.26 5.34
N THR A 107 3.05 0.95 5.23
CA THR A 107 2.26 1.02 3.99
C THR A 107 3.11 1.54 2.83
N ILE A 108 3.82 2.65 3.03
CA ILE A 108 4.68 3.21 1.97
C ILE A 108 5.86 2.30 1.63
N THR A 109 6.48 1.67 2.63
CA THR A 109 7.57 0.70 2.39
C THR A 109 7.09 -0.47 1.52
N ASP A 110 5.92 -1.03 1.82
CA ASP A 110 5.32 -2.11 1.06
C ASP A 110 4.98 -1.65 -0.37
N ARG A 111 4.49 -0.42 -0.55
CA ARG A 111 4.24 0.16 -1.88
C ARG A 111 5.51 0.32 -2.70
N ILE A 112 6.60 0.82 -2.10
CA ILE A 112 7.90 0.95 -2.79
C ILE A 112 8.41 -0.43 -3.21
N LYS A 113 8.39 -1.40 -2.28
CA LYS A 113 8.79 -2.79 -2.57
C LYS A 113 7.95 -3.39 -3.69
N PHE A 114 6.62 -3.17 -3.66
CA PHE A 114 5.73 -3.65 -4.70
C PHE A 114 6.08 -3.02 -6.05
N TYR A 115 6.27 -1.71 -6.09
CA TYR A 115 6.65 -0.99 -7.30
C TYR A 115 7.97 -1.51 -7.88
N ASP A 116 8.97 -1.82 -7.04
CA ASP A 116 10.29 -2.30 -7.46
C ASP A 116 10.38 -3.80 -7.78
N SER A 117 9.35 -4.59 -7.47
CA SER A 117 9.33 -6.04 -7.69
C SER A 117 9.08 -6.44 -9.15
N SER A 118 9.35 -7.70 -9.51
CA SER A 118 9.07 -8.21 -10.88
C SER A 118 7.59 -8.48 -11.13
N LYS A 119 6.79 -8.70 -10.07
CA LYS A 119 5.35 -9.00 -10.13
C LYS A 119 5.03 -10.30 -10.89
N ASP A 120 6.02 -11.18 -11.12
CA ASP A 120 5.86 -12.44 -11.88
C ASP A 120 4.88 -13.46 -11.25
N TRP A 121 4.45 -13.22 -10.01
CA TRP A 121 3.49 -14.05 -9.28
C TRP A 121 2.03 -13.69 -9.58
N THR A 122 1.78 -12.55 -10.22
CA THR A 122 0.41 -12.13 -10.52
C THR A 122 -0.14 -12.88 -11.73
N VAL A 123 -1.47 -13.01 -11.80
CA VAL A 123 -2.16 -13.67 -12.92
C VAL A 123 -3.43 -12.92 -13.32
N ALA A 124 -3.92 -13.18 -14.52
CA ALA A 124 -5.07 -12.47 -15.06
C ALA A 124 -6.36 -12.61 -14.22
N THR A 125 -6.64 -13.78 -13.64
CA THR A 125 -7.90 -14.05 -12.94
C THR A 125 -7.72 -14.81 -11.62
N ALA A 126 -8.64 -14.58 -10.68
CA ALA A 126 -8.68 -15.34 -9.42
C ALA A 126 -8.83 -16.86 -9.66
N GLU A 127 -9.55 -17.25 -10.71
CA GLU A 127 -9.75 -18.65 -11.07
C GLU A 127 -8.46 -19.31 -11.57
N ASP A 128 -7.59 -18.56 -12.25
CA ASP A 128 -6.26 -19.05 -12.62
C ASP A 128 -5.40 -19.31 -11.39
N LEU A 129 -5.41 -18.42 -10.39
CA LEU A 129 -4.75 -18.66 -9.09
C LEU A 129 -5.31 -19.91 -8.43
N ARG A 130 -6.63 -20.02 -8.31
CA ARG A 130 -7.30 -21.17 -7.69
C ARG A 130 -6.85 -22.46 -8.34
N ARG A 131 -6.88 -22.52 -9.67
CA ARG A 131 -6.49 -23.71 -10.45
C ARG A 131 -5.03 -24.09 -10.23
N VAL A 132 -4.11 -23.13 -10.31
CA VAL A 132 -2.67 -23.40 -10.16
C VAL A 132 -2.32 -23.78 -8.73
N ILE A 133 -2.87 -23.09 -7.73
CA ILE A 133 -2.65 -23.38 -6.31
C ILE A 133 -3.24 -24.73 -5.93
N THR A 134 -4.46 -25.04 -6.40
CA THR A 134 -5.09 -26.36 -6.18
C THR A 134 -4.23 -27.48 -6.77
N TRP A 135 -3.73 -27.30 -7.99
CA TRP A 135 -2.82 -28.25 -8.62
C TRP A 135 -1.52 -28.42 -7.84
N ALA A 136 -0.91 -27.32 -7.38
CA ALA A 136 0.32 -27.35 -6.58
C ALA A 136 0.11 -28.09 -5.25
N ILE A 137 -1.02 -27.84 -4.57
CA ILE A 137 -1.39 -28.52 -3.33
C ILE A 137 -1.59 -30.03 -3.57
N ALA A 138 -2.35 -30.40 -4.62
CA ALA A 138 -2.64 -31.79 -4.94
C ALA A 138 -1.38 -32.60 -5.28
N ASN A 139 -0.41 -31.97 -5.96
CA ASN A 139 0.86 -32.61 -6.36
C ASN A 139 1.99 -32.42 -5.33
N LYS A 140 1.72 -31.74 -4.21
CA LYS A 140 2.74 -31.32 -3.22
C LYS A 140 3.91 -30.54 -3.85
N ASP A 141 3.64 -29.78 -4.90
CA ASP A 141 4.64 -28.96 -5.57
C ASP A 141 4.83 -27.63 -4.82
N SER A 142 5.76 -27.63 -3.88
CA SER A 142 6.11 -26.43 -3.11
C SER A 142 6.72 -25.34 -3.97
N ARG A 143 7.40 -25.68 -5.08
CA ARG A 143 8.04 -24.68 -5.94
C ARG A 143 6.99 -23.86 -6.67
N THR A 144 5.99 -24.52 -7.25
CA THR A 144 4.87 -23.82 -7.90
C THR A 144 4.07 -23.05 -6.86
N LEU A 145 3.80 -23.62 -5.69
CA LEU A 145 3.07 -22.91 -4.64
C LEU A 145 3.78 -21.61 -4.21
N LEU A 146 5.07 -21.68 -3.88
CA LEU A 146 5.85 -20.51 -3.45
C LEU A 146 6.07 -19.49 -4.56
N ARG A 147 6.06 -19.91 -5.83
CA ARG A 147 6.16 -18.98 -6.98
C ARG A 147 4.98 -18.01 -7.08
N TYR A 148 3.78 -18.46 -6.71
CA TYR A 148 2.56 -17.65 -6.76
C TYR A 148 2.28 -16.91 -5.46
N GLN A 149 3.12 -17.12 -4.44
CA GLN A 149 3.09 -16.34 -3.21
C GLN A 149 3.53 -14.90 -3.51
N SER A 150 2.80 -13.91 -3.01
CA SER A 150 3.23 -12.51 -3.12
C SER A 150 4.59 -12.30 -2.42
N ASP A 151 5.52 -11.63 -3.09
CA ASP A 151 6.89 -11.42 -2.54
C ASP A 151 6.95 -10.25 -1.54
N VAL A 152 5.92 -9.40 -1.51
CA VAL A 152 6.02 -8.08 -0.87
C VAL A 152 5.33 -8.03 0.49
N SER A 153 4.06 -8.44 0.54
CA SER A 153 3.22 -8.30 1.75
C SER A 153 2.45 -9.57 2.06
N PHE A 154 3.05 -10.74 1.78
CA PHE A 154 2.40 -12.00 2.11
C PHE A 154 2.29 -12.19 3.62
N PHE A 155 1.06 -12.39 4.09
CA PHE A 155 0.80 -12.57 5.52
C PHE A 155 0.23 -13.95 5.86
N THR A 156 0.32 -14.31 7.12
CA THR A 156 -0.39 -15.46 7.69
C THR A 156 -0.87 -15.11 9.09
N ARG A 157 -2.18 -15.11 9.32
CA ARG A 157 -2.80 -14.63 10.58
C ARG A 157 -4.21 -15.18 10.81
N SER A 158 -4.76 -15.01 12.00
CA SER A 158 -6.18 -15.28 12.27
C SER A 158 -7.07 -14.11 11.85
N TRP A 159 -8.38 -14.37 11.68
CA TRP A 159 -9.37 -13.37 11.28
C TRP A 159 -9.48 -12.15 12.21
N GLU A 160 -9.35 -12.36 13.52
CA GLU A 160 -9.48 -11.29 14.54
C GLU A 160 -8.14 -10.57 14.82
N GLN A 161 -7.04 -10.99 14.20
CA GLN A 161 -5.74 -10.35 14.42
C GLN A 161 -5.65 -9.06 13.63
N ASP A 162 -5.35 -7.96 14.33
CA ASP A 162 -5.12 -6.66 13.71
C ASP A 162 -4.03 -6.74 12.63
N PHE A 163 -4.31 -6.11 11.49
CA PHE A 163 -3.32 -5.91 10.42
C PHE A 163 -2.04 -5.21 10.94
N GLU A 164 -2.19 -4.48 12.04
CA GLU A 164 -1.19 -3.58 12.61
C GLU A 164 -0.28 -4.25 13.66
N ASP A 165 -0.53 -5.50 14.07
CA ASP A 165 0.30 -6.18 15.07
C ASP A 165 1.63 -6.68 14.44
N PRO A 166 2.79 -6.06 14.78
CA PRO A 166 4.09 -6.44 14.22
C PRO A 166 4.58 -7.82 14.68
N ASN A 167 3.97 -8.37 15.73
CA ASN A 167 4.35 -9.66 16.33
C ASN A 167 3.43 -10.82 15.89
N ALA A 168 2.46 -10.57 15.01
CA ALA A 168 1.38 -11.54 14.74
C ALA A 168 1.61 -12.52 13.59
N THR A 169 2.70 -12.42 12.82
CA THR A 169 2.88 -13.28 11.64
C THR A 169 3.91 -14.38 11.91
N PRO A 170 3.48 -15.60 12.29
CA PRO A 170 4.39 -16.73 12.27
C PRO A 170 4.75 -17.03 10.80
N MET A 171 6.00 -16.78 10.44
CA MET A 171 6.53 -17.17 9.13
C MET A 171 6.75 -18.68 9.15
N TRP A 172 5.82 -19.44 8.58
CA TRP A 172 5.98 -20.87 8.41
C TRP A 172 6.54 -21.21 7.04
N ASP A 173 7.37 -22.25 6.96
CA ASP A 173 7.75 -22.84 5.69
C ASP A 173 6.53 -23.57 5.09
N LEU A 174 5.79 -22.88 4.22
CA LEU A 174 4.63 -23.43 3.51
C LEU A 174 5.00 -24.67 2.70
N GLY A 175 6.23 -24.75 2.19
CA GLY A 175 6.71 -25.93 1.47
C GLY A 175 6.86 -27.14 2.40
N GLU A 176 7.39 -26.93 3.60
CA GLU A 176 7.47 -27.98 4.63
C GLU A 176 6.07 -28.42 5.09
N LEU A 177 5.18 -27.48 5.39
CA LEU A 177 3.79 -27.77 5.79
C LEU A 177 3.05 -28.54 4.70
N LEU A 178 3.20 -28.16 3.43
CA LEU A 178 2.63 -28.86 2.29
C LEU A 178 3.13 -30.31 2.20
N ARG A 179 4.45 -30.52 2.33
CA ARG A 179 5.06 -31.85 2.24
C ARG A 179 4.61 -32.77 3.38
N ASN A 180 4.59 -32.23 4.60
CA ASN A 180 4.22 -32.96 5.83
C ASN A 180 2.72 -33.22 5.95
N SER A 181 1.88 -32.51 5.19
CA SER A 181 0.44 -32.76 5.15
C SER A 181 0.15 -34.08 4.43
N ARG A 182 -0.66 -34.95 5.05
CA ARG A 182 -1.01 -36.25 4.44
C ARG A 182 -1.90 -36.06 3.19
N ARG A 183 -2.95 -35.26 3.33
CA ARG A 183 -3.88 -34.87 2.27
C ARG A 183 -4.56 -33.56 2.65
N ILE A 184 -4.34 -32.51 1.87
CA ILE A 184 -5.06 -31.24 2.02
C ILE A 184 -6.27 -31.31 1.12
N TYR A 185 -7.40 -30.83 1.62
CA TYR A 185 -8.62 -30.67 0.84
C TYR A 185 -8.78 -29.20 0.48
N VAL A 186 -9.18 -28.95 -0.76
CA VAL A 186 -9.34 -27.61 -1.32
C VAL A 186 -10.77 -27.53 -1.86
N ASP A 187 -11.46 -26.45 -1.53
CA ASP A 187 -12.80 -26.20 -2.04
C ASP A 187 -12.78 -25.99 -3.56
N PRO A 188 -13.72 -26.57 -4.33
CA PRO A 188 -13.82 -26.30 -5.76
C PRO A 188 -14.14 -24.84 -6.09
N GLU A 189 -14.76 -24.08 -5.18
CA GLU A 189 -15.23 -22.72 -5.45
C GLU A 189 -14.45 -21.66 -4.68
N LEU A 190 -14.37 -20.46 -5.25
CA LEU A 190 -13.88 -19.27 -4.55
C LEU A 190 -15.06 -18.54 -3.93
N ALA A 191 -14.93 -18.21 -2.65
CA ALA A 191 -15.80 -17.23 -2.03
C ALA A 191 -15.28 -15.83 -2.39
N VAL A 192 -15.97 -15.15 -3.31
CA VAL A 192 -15.66 -13.76 -3.70
C VAL A 192 -16.36 -12.80 -2.74
N ASP A 193 -15.73 -11.68 -2.44
CA ASP A 193 -16.34 -10.62 -1.64
C ASP A 193 -17.40 -9.81 -2.42
N THR A 194 -18.03 -8.85 -1.76
CA THR A 194 -19.11 -8.05 -2.35
C THR A 194 -18.61 -7.12 -3.45
N GLU A 195 -17.38 -6.61 -3.34
CA GLU A 195 -16.79 -5.66 -4.29
C GLU A 195 -16.20 -6.37 -5.51
N GLY A 196 -15.88 -7.67 -5.39
CA GLY A 196 -15.31 -8.48 -6.45
C GLY A 196 -13.78 -8.37 -6.57
N ASP A 197 -13.14 -7.69 -5.63
CA ASP A 197 -11.69 -7.44 -5.61
C ASP A 197 -10.95 -8.35 -4.62
N GLU A 198 -11.68 -9.11 -3.80
CA GLU A 198 -11.13 -10.12 -2.92
C GLU A 198 -11.78 -11.48 -3.12
N ALA A 199 -10.99 -12.55 -2.98
CA ALA A 199 -11.47 -13.92 -3.05
C ALA A 199 -10.78 -14.81 -2.03
N TYR A 200 -11.51 -15.81 -1.55
CA TYR A 200 -11.09 -16.67 -0.46
C TYR A 200 -11.23 -18.13 -0.88
N LEU A 201 -10.12 -18.86 -0.89
CA LEU A 201 -10.10 -20.30 -1.17
C LEU A 201 -10.04 -21.08 0.13
N TYR A 202 -11.12 -21.79 0.46
CA TYR A 202 -11.18 -22.63 1.64
C TYR A 202 -10.33 -23.89 1.47
N THR A 203 -9.48 -24.16 2.46
CA THR A 203 -8.64 -25.36 2.51
C THR A 203 -8.61 -25.92 3.92
N TYR A 204 -8.52 -27.25 4.05
CA TYR A 204 -8.46 -27.88 5.35
C TYR A 204 -7.59 -29.14 5.39
N ASN A 205 -7.32 -29.60 6.62
CA ASN A 205 -6.46 -30.73 6.93
C ASN A 205 -4.97 -30.49 6.63
N TRP A 206 -4.51 -29.24 6.76
CA TRP A 206 -3.09 -28.91 6.82
C TRP A 206 -2.42 -29.62 8.01
N GLY A 207 -1.28 -30.26 7.76
CA GLY A 207 -0.47 -30.95 8.75
C GLY A 207 0.48 -29.99 9.48
N GLY A 208 1.03 -30.44 10.61
CA GLY A 208 2.08 -29.71 11.35
C GLY A 208 1.57 -28.62 12.31
N LEU A 209 0.40 -28.03 12.07
CA LEU A 209 -0.16 -26.97 12.92
C LEU A 209 -1.45 -27.39 13.64
N ARG A 210 -1.76 -26.69 14.75
CA ARG A 210 -3.01 -26.86 15.51
C ARG A 210 -4.23 -26.39 14.71
N ILE A 211 -4.09 -25.27 14.00
CA ILE A 211 -5.15 -24.73 13.14
C ILE A 211 -5.01 -25.36 11.76
N ARG A 212 -5.96 -26.23 11.42
CA ARG A 212 -5.93 -27.03 10.18
C ARG A 212 -6.79 -26.47 9.07
N THR A 213 -7.64 -25.49 9.37
CA THR A 213 -8.53 -24.79 8.43
C THR A 213 -7.90 -23.47 8.06
N TRP A 214 -7.62 -23.28 6.77
CA TRP A 214 -7.00 -22.06 6.25
C TRP A 214 -7.82 -21.52 5.06
N TYR A 215 -7.91 -20.21 4.95
CA TYR A 215 -8.43 -19.50 3.79
C TYR A 215 -7.28 -18.82 3.07
N LEU A 216 -6.99 -19.27 1.85
CA LEU A 216 -6.00 -18.60 1.02
C LEU A 216 -6.65 -17.34 0.44
N TYR A 217 -6.06 -16.20 0.75
CA TYR A 217 -6.59 -14.88 0.43
C TYR A 217 -5.98 -14.38 -0.87
N PHE A 218 -6.84 -14.21 -1.86
CA PHE A 218 -6.50 -13.63 -3.15
C PHE A 218 -7.08 -12.23 -3.20
N ARG A 219 -6.33 -11.29 -3.80
CA ARG A 219 -6.82 -9.94 -4.02
C ARG A 219 -6.43 -9.44 -5.39
N ARG A 220 -7.20 -8.48 -5.88
CA ARG A 220 -6.88 -7.73 -7.07
C ARG A 220 -5.74 -6.75 -6.81
N VAL A 221 -4.79 -6.69 -7.72
CA VAL A 221 -3.62 -5.83 -7.67
C VAL A 221 -4.01 -4.43 -8.13
N TYR A 222 -3.91 -3.47 -7.23
CA TYR A 222 -4.03 -2.06 -7.58
C TYR A 222 -2.65 -1.50 -7.95
N PHE A 223 -2.35 -1.44 -9.26
CA PHE A 223 -1.09 -0.87 -9.74
C PHE A 223 -1.26 -0.01 -11.00
N PRO A 224 -1.91 1.17 -10.90
CA PRO A 224 -2.28 1.97 -12.07
C PRO A 224 -1.11 2.45 -12.94
N ALA A 225 0.11 2.40 -12.43
CA ALA A 225 1.33 2.72 -13.16
C ALA A 225 1.57 1.78 -14.37
N ASP A 226 1.10 0.54 -14.29
CA ASP A 226 1.22 -0.45 -15.36
C ASP A 226 -0.14 -1.13 -15.60
N PRO A 227 -0.84 -0.80 -16.71
CA PRO A 227 -2.12 -1.40 -17.05
C PRO A 227 -2.10 -2.91 -17.26
N GLU A 228 -0.96 -3.51 -17.57
CA GLU A 228 -0.85 -4.97 -17.76
C GLU A 228 -0.89 -5.72 -16.41
N ILE A 229 -0.36 -5.10 -15.36
CA ILE A 229 -0.40 -5.64 -14.00
C ILE A 229 -1.61 -5.13 -13.22
N HIS A 230 -2.08 -3.92 -13.50
CA HIS A 230 -3.27 -3.37 -12.86
C HIS A 230 -4.48 -4.28 -13.08
N GLY A 231 -5.17 -4.66 -12.01
CA GLY A 231 -6.36 -5.51 -12.09
C GLY A 231 -6.09 -7.01 -12.19
N THR A 232 -4.81 -7.43 -12.25
CA THR A 232 -4.40 -8.82 -12.06
C THR A 232 -4.66 -9.29 -10.63
N TRP A 233 -4.49 -10.58 -10.36
CA TRP A 233 -4.72 -11.19 -9.06
C TRP A 233 -3.43 -11.74 -8.48
N GLU A 234 -3.27 -11.62 -7.17
CA GLU A 234 -2.19 -12.24 -6.41
C GLU A 234 -2.70 -13.05 -5.23
N TRP A 235 -1.93 -14.06 -4.83
CA TRP A 235 -2.12 -14.71 -3.53
C TRP A 235 -1.38 -13.90 -2.45
N ALA A 236 -2.15 -13.08 -1.74
CA ALA A 236 -1.63 -12.08 -0.81
C ALA A 236 -1.51 -12.57 0.64
N GLY A 237 -2.10 -13.72 0.98
CA GLY A 237 -1.91 -14.25 2.32
C GLY A 237 -2.78 -15.45 2.68
N ILE A 238 -2.78 -15.75 3.97
CA ILE A 238 -3.51 -16.86 4.57
C ILE A 238 -4.22 -16.36 5.82
N TYR A 239 -5.54 -16.58 5.88
CA TYR A 239 -6.29 -16.50 7.13
C TYR A 239 -6.43 -17.88 7.76
N LEU A 240 -6.23 -17.94 9.06
CA LEU A 240 -6.26 -19.17 9.85
C LEU A 240 -7.54 -19.25 10.67
N GLY A 241 -8.14 -20.44 10.69
CA GLY A 241 -9.35 -20.72 11.44
C GLY A 241 -10.61 -20.48 10.62
N GLU A 242 -11.75 -20.77 11.23
CA GLU A 242 -13.06 -20.58 10.61
C GLU A 242 -13.37 -19.09 10.44
N ARG A 243 -13.97 -18.73 9.31
CA ARG A 243 -14.51 -17.39 9.05
C ARG A 243 -15.82 -17.25 9.84
N LEU A 244 -15.87 -16.30 10.78
CA LEU A 244 -17.08 -15.98 11.56
C LEU A 244 -18.15 -15.29 10.72
#